data_AF-A0A0Q7KLY2-F1
#
_entry.id   AF-A0A0Q7KLY2-F1
#
_cell.length_a   1.000
_cell.length_b   1.000
_cell.length_c   1.000
_cell.angle_alpha   90.00
_cell.angle_beta   90.00
_cell.angle_gamma   90.00
#
_symmetry.space_group_name_H-M   'P 1'
#
loop_
_entity.id
_entity.type
_entity.pdbx_description
1 polymer ?
#
loop_
_entity_poly.entity_id
_entity_poly.type
_entity_poly.pdbx_seq_one_letter_code
_entity_poly.pdbx_strand_id
1 'polypeptide(L)'
;MNGIRTVRAPGGWKLVIPAGWATLSTDPNVRNDQIKRLLDRQFEGTARDELIQVRVEADRRLKQDLARAAENGVTQMHALVDPIVKLPISATLLVAQLYVGSDREVVDGLAKLLGKAEGVLEVENLTLGGVPATRRRRRALEPSGEEPDAPEIWHTHVDYMIQISMDDLLVLSFVTSTDALSDQLTFVFDSIAATLHQGDSGLEWEPTFYAPNEAE
;
A
#
# COMPACT_ATOMS: atom_id res chain seq x y z
N MET A 1 19.69 9.50 -5.89
CA MET A 1 19.82 8.18 -6.56
C MET A 1 18.48 7.86 -7.20
N ASN A 2 18.35 8.08 -8.51
CA ASN A 2 17.16 7.71 -9.29
C ASN A 2 17.21 6.20 -9.54
N GLY A 3 16.36 5.43 -8.87
CA GLY A 3 16.31 4.00 -9.08
C GLY A 3 14.90 3.49 -8.82
N ILE A 4 14.19 3.19 -9.91
CA ILE A 4 13.07 2.26 -9.88
C ILE A 4 13.63 0.91 -9.36
N ARG A 5 12.95 0.26 -8.42
CA ARG A 5 13.40 -1.03 -7.87
C ARG A 5 12.32 -2.09 -7.99
N THR A 6 12.73 -3.33 -8.20
CA THR A 6 11.83 -4.48 -8.11
C THR A 6 11.83 -5.02 -6.68
N VAL A 7 10.65 -5.23 -6.11
CA VAL A 7 10.45 -5.87 -4.81
C VAL A 7 9.79 -7.23 -4.99
N ARG A 8 10.09 -8.16 -4.08
CA ARG A 8 9.47 -9.50 -4.08
C ARG A 8 8.17 -9.47 -3.27
N ALA A 9 7.13 -10.02 -3.85
CA ALA A 9 5.89 -10.39 -3.20
C ALA A 9 5.87 -11.92 -2.94
N PRO A 10 4.95 -12.42 -2.09
CA PRO A 10 4.77 -13.84 -1.86
C PRO A 10 4.49 -14.64 -3.17
N GLY A 11 4.71 -15.95 -3.16
CA GLY A 11 4.40 -16.82 -4.31
C GLY A 11 5.28 -16.63 -5.56
N GLY A 12 6.44 -15.98 -5.43
CA GLY A 12 7.35 -15.71 -6.56
C GLY A 12 6.96 -14.50 -7.41
N TRP A 13 5.99 -13.72 -6.95
CA TRP A 13 5.55 -12.49 -7.58
C TRP A 13 6.52 -11.34 -7.31
N LYS A 14 6.51 -10.35 -8.18
CA LYS A 14 7.36 -9.15 -8.13
C LYS A 14 6.57 -7.92 -8.52
N LEU A 15 6.93 -6.78 -7.93
CA LEU A 15 6.38 -5.46 -8.22
C LEU A 15 7.52 -4.48 -8.46
N VAL A 16 7.27 -3.49 -9.31
CA VAL A 16 8.18 -2.38 -9.56
C VAL A 16 7.73 -1.18 -8.75
N ILE A 17 8.61 -0.68 -7.88
CA ILE A 17 8.33 0.47 -7.02
C ILE A 17 9.19 1.66 -7.47
N PRO A 18 8.58 2.85 -7.64
CA PRO A 18 9.30 4.09 -7.95
C PRO A 18 10.37 4.43 -6.90
N ALA A 19 11.28 5.31 -7.30
CA ALA A 19 12.16 5.97 -6.34
C ALA A 19 11.34 6.75 -5.29
N GLY A 20 11.92 6.97 -4.11
CA GLY A 20 11.26 7.70 -3.01
C GLY A 20 10.39 6.87 -2.07
N TRP A 21 10.24 5.57 -2.36
CA TRP A 21 9.56 4.63 -1.47
C TRP A 21 10.56 3.87 -0.60
N ALA A 22 10.29 3.72 0.69
CA ALA A 22 11.04 2.85 1.61
C ALA A 22 10.32 1.52 1.79
N THR A 23 11.04 0.40 1.77
CA THR A 23 10.50 -0.91 2.14
C THR A 23 10.83 -1.20 3.61
N LEU A 24 9.80 -1.52 4.38
CA LEU A 24 9.87 -1.95 5.76
C LEU A 24 9.28 -3.36 5.85
N SER A 25 10.05 -4.30 6.39
CA SER A 25 9.61 -5.65 6.68
C SER A 25 8.85 -5.67 8.00
N THR A 26 7.86 -6.56 8.08
CA THR A 26 7.15 -6.86 9.34
C THR A 26 7.92 -7.84 10.23
N ASP A 27 8.98 -8.48 9.72
CA ASP A 27 9.83 -9.40 10.49
C ASP A 27 10.52 -8.65 11.66
N PRO A 28 10.25 -9.03 12.92
CA PRO A 28 10.81 -8.34 14.10
C PRO A 28 12.35 -8.33 14.13
N ASN A 29 13.02 -9.29 13.47
CA ASN A 29 14.48 -9.39 13.46
C ASN A 29 15.16 -8.27 12.66
N VAL A 30 14.47 -7.74 11.64
CA VAL A 30 15.04 -6.74 10.71
C VAL A 30 14.28 -5.41 10.72
N ARG A 31 13.04 -5.41 11.20
CA ARG A 31 12.13 -4.26 11.23
C ARG A 31 12.72 -3.04 11.94
N ASN A 32 13.23 -3.21 13.16
CA ASN A 32 13.74 -2.09 13.96
C ASN A 32 14.89 -1.36 13.27
N ASP A 33 15.81 -2.11 12.66
CA ASP A 33 16.94 -1.53 11.93
C ASP A 33 16.49 -0.82 10.65
N GLN A 34 15.46 -1.33 9.96
CA GLN A 34 14.90 -0.69 8.78
C GLN A 34 14.18 0.63 9.12
N ILE A 35 13.39 0.66 10.20
CA ILE A 35 12.73 1.88 10.70
C ILE A 35 13.79 2.91 11.09
N LYS A 36 14.81 2.50 11.85
CA LYS A 36 15.90 3.39 12.25
C LYS A 36 16.59 4.02 11.04
N ARG A 37 16.96 3.22 10.03
CA ARG A 37 17.58 3.72 8.78
C ARG A 37 16.68 4.67 8.01
N LEU A 38 15.37 4.42 8.00
CA LEU A 38 14.40 5.29 7.37
C LEU A 38 14.35 6.65 8.06
N LEU A 39 14.23 6.66 9.39
CA LEU A 39 14.21 7.89 10.18
C LEU A 39 15.55 8.63 10.12
N ASP A 40 16.68 7.92 10.15
CA ASP A 40 17.99 8.55 9.98
C ASP A 40 18.09 9.32 8.66
N ARG A 41 17.55 8.76 7.57
CA ARG A 41 17.50 9.44 6.27
C ARG A 41 16.52 10.61 6.25
N GLN A 42 15.34 10.44 6.83
CA GLN A 42 14.29 11.48 6.81
C GLN A 42 14.67 12.72 7.62
N PHE A 43 15.41 12.54 8.71
CA PHE A 43 15.84 13.62 9.59
C PHE A 43 17.30 14.04 9.35
N GLU A 44 17.90 13.62 8.24
CA GLU A 44 19.27 14.00 7.87
C GLU A 44 19.36 15.52 7.63
N GLY A 45 20.30 16.18 8.29
CA GLY A 45 20.52 17.63 8.15
C GLY A 45 19.57 18.53 8.95
N THR A 46 18.64 17.95 9.74
CA THR A 46 17.72 18.74 10.57
C THR A 46 18.29 18.98 11.97
N ALA A 47 17.99 20.15 12.56
CA ALA A 47 18.45 20.51 13.91
C ALA A 47 17.94 19.47 14.92
N ARG A 48 18.88 18.82 15.61
CA ARG A 48 18.64 17.60 16.39
C ARG A 48 17.61 17.78 17.50
N ASP A 49 17.47 18.99 18.04
CA ASP A 49 16.68 19.28 19.23
C ASP A 49 15.22 19.65 18.92
N GLU A 50 14.91 20.14 17.72
CA GLU A 50 13.57 20.62 17.36
C GLU A 50 12.61 19.48 16.96
N LEU A 51 13.13 18.31 16.57
CA LEU A 51 12.33 17.21 16.02
C LEU A 51 12.48 15.86 16.75
N ILE A 52 13.11 15.82 17.93
CA ILE A 52 13.25 14.59 18.71
C ILE A 52 11.88 13.96 18.97
N GLN A 53 10.92 14.75 19.40
CA GLN A 53 9.56 14.29 19.70
C GLN A 53 8.86 13.73 18.45
N VAL A 54 8.98 14.42 17.31
CA VAL A 54 8.42 13.96 16.03
C VAL A 54 9.05 12.64 15.59
N ARG A 55 10.37 12.50 15.76
CA ARG A 55 11.11 11.30 15.42
C ARG A 55 10.75 10.11 16.32
N VAL A 56 10.60 10.34 17.63
CA VAL A 56 10.16 9.32 18.60
C VAL A 56 8.74 8.85 18.26
N GLU A 57 7.85 9.78 17.96
CA GLU A 57 6.47 9.45 17.60
C GLU A 57 6.39 8.70 16.26
N ALA A 58 7.17 9.10 15.26
CA ALA A 58 7.25 8.37 13.98
C ALA A 58 7.81 6.95 14.16
N ASP A 59 8.83 6.76 14.99
CA ASP A 59 9.38 5.43 15.32
C ASP A 59 8.32 4.55 15.99
N ARG A 60 7.60 5.09 16.98
CA ARG A 60 6.52 4.39 17.68
C ARG A 60 5.42 3.96 16.71
N ARG A 61 4.89 4.90 15.91
CA ARG A 61 3.81 4.63 14.96
C ARG A 61 4.21 3.59 13.91
N LEU A 62 5.38 3.73 13.28
CA LEU A 62 5.86 2.76 12.29
C LEU A 62 6.00 1.35 12.88
N LYS A 63 6.46 1.22 14.12
CA LYS A 63 6.55 -0.08 14.80
C LYS A 63 5.18 -0.71 15.04
N GLN A 64 4.21 0.10 15.48
CA GLN A 64 2.83 -0.34 15.72
C GLN A 64 2.15 -0.75 14.41
N ASP A 65 2.24 0.08 13.37
CA ASP A 65 1.66 -0.20 12.06
C ASP A 65 2.21 -1.50 11.48
N LEU A 66 3.53 -1.71 11.56
CA LEU A 66 4.16 -2.94 11.08
C LEU A 66 3.84 -4.16 11.95
N ALA A 67 3.65 -3.99 13.27
CA ALA A 67 3.23 -5.07 14.15
C ALA A 67 1.80 -5.53 13.82
N ARG A 68 0.87 -4.58 13.68
CA ARG A 68 -0.51 -4.83 13.25
C ARG A 68 -0.55 -5.44 11.85
N ALA A 69 0.28 -4.96 10.94
CA ALA A 69 0.42 -5.55 9.61
C ALA A 69 0.87 -7.01 9.71
N ALA A 70 1.86 -7.32 10.55
CA ALA A 70 2.34 -8.69 10.79
C ALA A 70 1.22 -9.61 11.30
N GLU A 71 0.40 -9.14 12.25
CA GLU A 71 -0.75 -9.88 12.80
C GLU A 71 -1.79 -10.23 11.73
N ASN A 72 -1.87 -9.43 10.66
CA ASN A 72 -2.77 -9.65 9.52
C ASN A 72 -2.09 -10.36 8.33
N GLY A 73 -0.93 -10.99 8.54
CA GLY A 73 -0.22 -11.74 7.48
C GLY A 73 0.50 -10.88 6.44
N VAL A 74 0.61 -9.56 6.68
CA VAL A 74 1.39 -8.65 5.81
C VAL A 74 2.87 -8.95 6.00
N THR A 75 3.59 -9.11 4.90
CA THR A 75 5.03 -9.43 4.92
C THR A 75 5.91 -8.20 4.70
N GLN A 76 5.40 -7.21 3.96
CA GLN A 76 6.11 -5.99 3.62
C GLN A 76 5.16 -4.79 3.57
N MET A 77 5.70 -3.64 3.98
CA MET A 77 5.11 -2.33 3.85
C MET A 77 6.05 -1.43 3.05
N HIS A 78 5.50 -0.64 2.15
CA HIS A 78 6.21 0.36 1.36
C HIS A 78 5.61 1.73 1.67
N ALA A 79 6.41 2.63 2.24
CA ALA A 79 5.98 3.98 2.54
C ALA A 79 6.60 4.96 1.54
N LEU A 80 5.80 5.85 0.96
CA LEU A 80 6.34 7.01 0.27
C LEU A 80 6.94 7.94 1.31
N VAL A 81 8.23 8.21 1.20
CA VAL A 81 8.97 8.95 2.23
C VAL A 81 9.64 10.20 1.68
N ASP A 82 9.84 10.30 0.37
CA ASP A 82 10.34 11.53 -0.24
C ASP A 82 9.16 12.47 -0.55
N PRO A 83 9.14 13.71 -0.05
CA PRO A 83 8.07 14.65 -0.32
C PRO A 83 8.05 15.02 -1.81
N ILE A 84 6.87 14.90 -2.43
CA ILE A 84 6.62 15.44 -3.77
C ILE A 84 6.17 16.89 -3.57
N VAL A 85 6.96 17.85 -4.09
CA VAL A 85 6.61 19.30 -4.09
C VAL A 85 6.42 19.90 -2.68
N LYS A 86 7.34 19.63 -1.73
CA LYS A 86 7.35 20.21 -0.36
C LYS A 86 6.09 19.98 0.50
N LEU A 87 5.15 19.13 0.05
CA LEU A 87 3.98 18.74 0.83
C LEU A 87 4.30 17.48 1.64
N PRO A 88 3.88 17.39 2.91
CA PRO A 88 3.92 16.14 3.64
C PRO A 88 2.89 15.19 3.01
N ILE A 89 3.36 14.07 2.46
CA ILE A 89 2.51 13.05 1.86
C ILE A 89 2.53 11.82 2.76
N SER A 90 1.34 11.35 3.14
CA SER A 90 1.17 10.09 3.84
C SER A 90 0.58 9.09 2.87
N ALA A 91 1.42 8.17 2.38
CA ALA A 91 1.01 7.16 1.42
C ALA A 91 1.72 5.84 1.72
N THR A 92 0.94 4.79 1.99
CA THR A 92 1.44 3.47 2.37
C THR A 92 0.88 2.42 1.43
N LEU A 93 1.74 1.51 0.97
CA LEU A 93 1.43 0.31 0.22
C LEU A 93 1.78 -0.92 1.07
N LEU A 94 0.84 -1.84 1.26
CA LEU A 94 1.02 -3.09 1.99
C LEU A 94 0.93 -4.27 1.03
N VAL A 95 1.80 -5.26 1.21
CA VAL A 95 1.82 -6.50 0.41
C VAL A 95 1.64 -7.70 1.34
N ALA A 96 0.54 -8.42 1.16
CA ALA A 96 0.16 -9.57 1.99
C ALA A 96 -0.32 -10.76 1.15
N GLN A 97 -0.13 -11.98 1.65
CA GLN A 97 -0.77 -13.18 1.11
C GLN A 97 -1.84 -13.64 2.09
N LEU A 98 -3.05 -13.87 1.58
CA LEU A 98 -4.18 -14.39 2.34
C LEU A 98 -4.56 -15.78 1.81
N TYR A 99 -4.60 -16.76 2.70
CA TYR A 99 -5.19 -18.07 2.39
C TYR A 99 -6.71 -17.99 2.54
N VAL A 100 -7.43 -18.20 1.44
CA VAL A 100 -8.91 -18.16 1.39
C VAL A 100 -9.54 -19.56 1.38
N GLY A 101 -8.72 -20.61 1.30
CA GLY A 101 -9.18 -22.00 1.21
C GLY A 101 -9.75 -22.35 -0.16
N SER A 102 -10.07 -23.62 -0.36
CA SER A 102 -10.50 -24.16 -1.66
C SER A 102 -11.96 -23.87 -2.04
N ASP A 103 -12.63 -22.98 -1.29
CA ASP A 103 -14.03 -22.65 -1.51
C ASP A 103 -14.17 -21.58 -2.60
N ARG A 104 -14.53 -22.02 -3.80
CA ARG A 104 -14.69 -21.17 -4.98
C ARG A 104 -15.76 -20.09 -4.79
N GLU A 105 -16.76 -20.30 -3.93
CA GLU A 105 -17.82 -19.32 -3.70
C GLU A 105 -17.28 -18.03 -3.06
N VAL A 106 -16.22 -18.12 -2.25
CA VAL A 106 -15.57 -16.95 -1.63
C VAL A 106 -14.87 -16.09 -2.68
N VAL A 107 -14.22 -16.72 -3.65
CA VAL A 107 -13.51 -16.05 -4.74
C VAL A 107 -14.50 -15.42 -5.73
N ASP A 108 -15.51 -16.19 -6.16
CA ASP A 108 -16.52 -15.73 -7.12
C ASP A 108 -17.42 -14.62 -6.53
N GLY A 109 -17.59 -14.60 -5.21
CA GLY A 109 -18.35 -13.59 -4.48
C GLY A 109 -17.56 -12.35 -4.07
N LEU A 110 -16.23 -12.33 -4.25
CA LEU A 110 -15.34 -11.35 -3.63
C LEU A 110 -15.69 -9.91 -4.03
N ALA A 111 -15.85 -9.62 -5.32
CA ALA A 111 -16.23 -8.29 -5.81
C ALA A 111 -17.57 -7.81 -5.22
N LYS A 112 -18.54 -8.73 -5.07
CA LYS A 112 -19.85 -8.42 -4.49
C LYS A 112 -19.78 -8.17 -2.99
N LEU A 113 -18.93 -8.90 -2.28
CA LEU A 113 -18.68 -8.67 -0.85
C LEU A 113 -17.98 -7.32 -0.64
N LEU A 114 -16.94 -7.06 -1.43
CA LEU A 114 -16.18 -5.82 -1.40
C LEU A 114 -17.05 -4.61 -1.74
N GLY A 115 -17.96 -4.73 -2.71
CA GLY A 115 -18.87 -3.65 -3.14
C GLY A 115 -19.95 -3.28 -2.12
N LYS A 116 -20.17 -4.10 -1.09
CA LYS A 116 -21.15 -3.83 -0.03
C LYS A 116 -20.55 -3.15 1.20
N ALA A 117 -19.23 -3.00 1.24
CA ALA A 117 -18.58 -2.34 2.37
C ALA A 117 -18.89 -0.83 2.39
N GLU A 118 -18.88 -0.24 3.58
CA GLU A 118 -19.10 1.18 3.76
C GLU A 118 -17.99 2.02 3.09
N GLY A 119 -18.37 3.17 2.54
CA GLY A 119 -17.44 4.11 1.92
C GLY A 119 -16.87 3.66 0.58
N VAL A 120 -17.33 2.54 0.02
CA VAL A 120 -16.88 2.05 -1.29
C VAL A 120 -17.34 2.99 -2.38
N LEU A 121 -16.37 3.43 -3.18
CA LEU A 121 -16.58 4.31 -4.34
C LEU A 121 -16.60 3.50 -5.63
N GLU A 122 -15.77 2.46 -5.72
CA GLU A 122 -15.55 1.70 -6.93
C GLU A 122 -15.16 0.26 -6.61
N VAL A 123 -15.67 -0.69 -7.40
CA VAL A 123 -15.17 -2.07 -7.46
C VAL A 123 -15.11 -2.49 -8.91
N GLU A 124 -13.96 -2.99 -9.33
CA GLU A 124 -13.69 -3.42 -10.70
C GLU A 124 -13.04 -4.80 -10.71
N ASN A 125 -13.45 -5.66 -11.64
CA ASN A 125 -12.74 -6.91 -11.94
C ASN A 125 -11.84 -6.68 -13.15
N LEU A 126 -10.59 -7.09 -13.03
CA LEU A 126 -9.56 -6.91 -14.04
C LEU A 126 -8.58 -8.09 -14.03
N THR A 127 -7.51 -7.98 -14.82
CA THR A 127 -6.42 -8.95 -14.84
C THR A 127 -5.12 -8.22 -14.52
N LEU A 128 -4.32 -8.76 -13.60
CA LEU A 128 -2.97 -8.26 -13.28
C LEU A 128 -1.97 -9.40 -13.39
N GLY A 129 -0.85 -9.17 -14.08
CA GLY A 129 0.18 -10.19 -14.26
C GLY A 129 -0.34 -11.51 -14.87
N GLY A 130 -1.39 -11.44 -15.68
CA GLY A 130 -2.02 -12.59 -16.32
C GLY A 130 -3.01 -13.38 -15.46
N VAL A 131 -3.32 -12.94 -14.24
CA VAL A 131 -4.27 -13.62 -13.33
C VAL A 131 -5.46 -12.72 -12.95
N PRO A 132 -6.63 -13.29 -12.61
CA PRO A 132 -7.78 -12.52 -12.17
C PRO A 132 -7.49 -11.66 -10.94
N ALA A 133 -8.01 -10.44 -10.95
CA ALA A 133 -7.91 -9.52 -9.83
C ALA A 133 -9.19 -8.72 -9.65
N THR A 134 -9.45 -8.28 -8.42
CA THR A 134 -10.48 -7.30 -8.09
C THR A 134 -9.82 -6.08 -7.48
N ARG A 135 -10.10 -4.91 -8.04
CA ARG A 135 -9.73 -3.60 -7.50
C ARG A 135 -10.91 -3.02 -6.73
N ARG A 136 -10.66 -2.48 -5.55
CA ARG A 136 -11.63 -1.70 -4.77
C ARG A 136 -11.05 -0.35 -4.41
N ARG A 137 -11.80 0.72 -4.64
CA ARG A 137 -11.53 2.05 -4.07
C ARG A 137 -12.60 2.38 -3.04
N ARG A 138 -12.18 2.79 -1.84
CA ARG A 138 -13.09 3.28 -0.79
C ARG A 138 -12.53 4.54 -0.12
N ARG A 139 -13.42 5.31 0.50
CA ARG A 139 -13.08 6.49 1.29
C ARG A 139 -13.76 6.38 2.65
N ALA A 140 -13.02 6.60 3.72
CA ALA A 140 -13.53 6.50 5.08
C ALA A 140 -12.99 7.64 5.95
N LEU A 141 -13.82 8.07 6.89
CA LEU A 141 -13.43 8.99 7.94
C LEU A 141 -12.87 8.14 9.08
N GLU A 142 -11.57 8.23 9.33
CA GLU A 142 -10.85 7.40 10.30
C GLU A 142 -9.97 8.30 11.19
N PRO A 143 -9.68 7.90 12.44
CA PRO A 143 -8.80 8.67 13.31
C PRO A 143 -7.39 8.84 12.71
N SER A 144 -6.84 10.06 12.79
CA SER A 144 -5.47 10.37 12.36
C SER A 144 -4.36 9.76 13.24
N GLY A 145 -4.74 9.08 14.32
CA GLY A 145 -3.86 8.41 15.27
C GLY A 145 -4.65 7.55 16.26
N GLU A 146 -3.94 6.84 17.13
CA GLU A 146 -4.55 5.90 18.09
C GLU A 146 -4.96 6.56 19.41
N GLU A 147 -4.69 7.85 19.58
CA GLU A 147 -5.11 8.58 20.77
C GLU A 147 -6.65 8.67 20.83
N PRO A 148 -7.29 8.52 22.01
CA PRO A 148 -8.75 8.54 22.13
C PRO A 148 -9.43 9.77 21.52
N ASP A 149 -8.72 10.89 21.48
CA ASP A 149 -9.20 12.17 20.95
C ASP A 149 -8.51 12.58 19.63
N ALA A 150 -7.90 11.62 18.91
CA ALA A 150 -7.28 11.90 17.62
C ALA A 150 -8.34 12.43 16.64
N PRO A 151 -8.07 13.56 15.95
CA PRO A 151 -9.04 14.10 15.01
C PRO A 151 -9.26 13.10 13.87
N GLU A 152 -10.51 12.96 13.47
CA GLU A 152 -10.89 12.18 12.31
C GLU A 152 -10.50 12.93 11.03
N ILE A 153 -9.91 12.20 10.08
CA ILE A 153 -9.52 12.74 8.78
C ILE A 153 -9.97 11.78 7.68
N TRP A 154 -10.09 12.29 6.47
CA TRP A 154 -10.44 11.45 5.32
C TRP A 154 -9.24 10.60 4.89
N HIS A 155 -9.47 9.30 4.78
CA HIS A 155 -8.55 8.34 4.19
C HIS A 155 -9.12 7.80 2.89
N THR A 156 -8.30 7.80 1.84
CA THR A 156 -8.59 7.08 0.59
C THR A 156 -7.83 5.76 0.61
N HIS A 157 -8.55 4.68 0.39
CA HIS A 157 -8.01 3.33 0.34
C HIS A 157 -8.21 2.74 -1.06
N VAL A 158 -7.21 2.03 -1.55
CA VAL A 158 -7.27 1.26 -2.79
C VAL A 158 -6.72 -0.12 -2.52
N ASP A 159 -7.50 -1.16 -2.80
CA ASP A 159 -7.11 -2.55 -2.58
C ASP A 159 -7.15 -3.32 -3.89
N TYR A 160 -6.15 -4.15 -4.13
CA TYR A 160 -6.17 -5.19 -5.14
C TYR A 160 -6.16 -6.55 -4.44
N MET A 161 -7.13 -7.39 -4.80
CA MET A 161 -7.18 -8.79 -4.42
C MET A 161 -6.92 -9.62 -5.66
N ILE A 162 -5.74 -10.24 -5.73
CA ILE A 162 -5.22 -10.91 -6.92
C ILE A 162 -5.17 -12.41 -6.65
N GLN A 163 -5.81 -13.20 -7.52
CA GLN A 163 -5.85 -14.65 -7.36
C GLN A 163 -4.56 -15.30 -7.86
N ILE A 164 -3.64 -15.59 -6.94
CA ILE A 164 -2.31 -16.15 -7.28
C ILE A 164 -2.27 -17.68 -7.27
N SER A 165 -3.25 -18.32 -6.64
CA SER A 165 -3.49 -19.76 -6.68
C SER A 165 -4.98 -20.05 -6.51
N MET A 166 -5.39 -21.32 -6.49
CA MET A 166 -6.77 -21.70 -6.18
C MET A 166 -7.20 -21.26 -4.78
N ASP A 167 -6.27 -21.27 -3.82
CA ASP A 167 -6.55 -21.10 -2.39
C ASP A 167 -5.91 -19.84 -1.81
N ASP A 168 -5.17 -19.07 -2.62
CA ASP A 168 -4.39 -17.92 -2.18
C ASP A 168 -4.73 -16.64 -2.97
N LEU A 169 -4.90 -15.56 -2.21
CA LEU A 169 -4.95 -14.19 -2.73
C LEU A 169 -3.67 -13.44 -2.35
N LEU A 170 -3.09 -12.73 -3.31
CA LEU A 170 -2.18 -11.63 -3.04
C LEU A 170 -2.99 -10.35 -2.86
N VAL A 171 -2.80 -9.68 -1.73
CA VAL A 171 -3.46 -8.41 -1.42
C VAL A 171 -2.44 -7.29 -1.51
N LEU A 172 -2.72 -6.29 -2.34
CA LEU A 172 -2.02 -5.01 -2.36
C LEU A 172 -2.97 -3.95 -1.80
N SER A 173 -2.64 -3.36 -0.67
CA SER A 173 -3.48 -2.33 -0.04
C SER A 173 -2.74 -1.02 0.02
N PHE A 174 -3.39 0.04 -0.46
CA PHE A 174 -2.90 1.40 -0.44
C PHE A 174 -3.79 2.27 0.43
N VAL A 175 -3.18 3.14 1.23
CA VAL A 175 -3.90 4.16 2.00
C VAL A 175 -3.17 5.50 1.90
N THR A 176 -3.95 6.58 1.73
CA THR A 176 -3.48 7.96 1.86
C THR A 176 -4.45 8.81 2.66
N SER A 177 -3.91 9.67 3.53
CA SER A 177 -4.66 10.74 4.19
C SER A 177 -4.43 12.12 3.56
N THR A 178 -3.66 12.19 2.47
CA THR A 178 -3.43 13.42 1.71
C THR A 178 -4.57 13.62 0.72
N ASP A 179 -5.72 14.06 1.23
CA ASP A 179 -6.99 14.16 0.48
C ASP A 179 -6.87 14.94 -0.84
N ALA A 180 -6.16 16.07 -0.82
CA ALA A 180 -5.95 16.94 -1.98
C ALA A 180 -5.17 16.29 -3.15
N LEU A 181 -4.46 15.20 -2.88
CA LEU A 181 -3.69 14.45 -3.89
C LEU A 181 -4.17 12.99 -4.01
N SER A 182 -5.34 12.67 -3.45
CA SER A 182 -5.80 11.28 -3.34
C SER A 182 -5.94 10.60 -4.70
N ASP A 183 -6.45 11.29 -5.72
CA ASP A 183 -6.56 10.76 -7.08
C ASP A 183 -5.20 10.50 -7.73
N GLN A 184 -4.26 11.45 -7.60
CA GLN A 184 -2.92 11.32 -8.18
C GLN A 184 -2.12 10.20 -7.49
N LEU A 185 -2.25 10.09 -6.17
CA LEU A 185 -1.59 9.02 -5.41
C LEU A 185 -2.22 7.65 -5.70
N THR A 186 -3.54 7.61 -5.92
CA THR A 186 -4.25 6.41 -6.41
C THR A 186 -3.72 5.99 -7.77
N PHE A 187 -3.56 6.93 -8.71
CA PHE A 187 -2.98 6.63 -10.02
C PHE A 187 -1.55 6.07 -9.95
N VAL A 188 -0.71 6.62 -9.06
CA VAL A 188 0.64 6.08 -8.81
C VAL A 188 0.55 4.65 -8.28
N PHE A 189 -0.38 4.38 -7.37
CA PHE A 189 -0.59 3.05 -6.83
C PHE A 189 -1.09 2.06 -7.90
N ASP A 190 -2.08 2.44 -8.70
CA ASP A 190 -2.57 1.63 -9.81
C ASP A 190 -1.44 1.31 -10.81
N SER A 191 -0.56 2.29 -11.07
CA SER A 191 0.64 2.09 -11.90
C SER A 191 1.62 1.10 -11.29
N ILE A 192 1.81 1.10 -9.96
CA ILE A 192 2.64 0.11 -9.25
C ILE A 192 2.00 -1.28 -9.36
N ALA A 193 0.70 -1.41 -9.08
CA ALA A 193 -0.03 -2.67 -9.15
C ALA A 193 0.02 -3.28 -10.56
N ALA A 194 -0.09 -2.45 -11.60
CA ALA A 194 0.02 -2.86 -13.01
C ALA A 194 1.39 -3.47 -13.37
N THR A 195 2.43 -3.25 -12.56
CA THR A 195 3.76 -3.85 -12.80
C THR A 195 3.92 -5.26 -12.23
N LEU A 196 2.85 -5.83 -11.65
CA LEU A 196 2.86 -7.17 -11.09
C LEU A 196 3.22 -8.23 -12.14
N HIS A 197 4.22 -9.06 -11.85
CA HIS A 197 4.64 -10.17 -12.71
C HIS A 197 5.22 -11.32 -11.88
N GLN A 198 5.24 -12.53 -12.44
CA GLN A 198 5.74 -13.73 -11.77
C GLN A 198 7.14 -14.13 -12.28
N GLY A 199 8.11 -14.33 -11.38
CA GLY A 199 9.44 -14.80 -11.78
C GLY A 199 10.19 -13.80 -12.69
N ASP A 200 10.89 -14.29 -13.71
CA ASP A 200 11.60 -13.48 -14.71
C ASP A 200 10.82 -13.34 -16.03
N SER A 201 9.52 -13.66 -16.03
CA SER A 201 8.68 -13.38 -17.19
C SER A 201 8.76 -11.88 -17.49
N GLY A 202 8.99 -11.56 -18.76
CA GLY A 202 9.13 -10.18 -19.21
C GLY A 202 7.92 -9.36 -18.78
N LEU A 203 8.19 -8.13 -18.34
CA LEU A 203 7.14 -7.19 -17.98
C LEU A 203 6.45 -6.74 -19.28
N GLU A 204 5.38 -7.42 -19.68
CA GLU A 204 4.49 -6.95 -20.73
C GLU A 204 3.63 -5.82 -20.14
N TRP A 205 4.16 -4.60 -20.23
CA TRP A 205 3.48 -3.41 -19.75
C TRP A 205 2.58 -2.86 -20.86
N GLU A 206 1.27 -3.04 -20.72
CA GLU A 206 0.27 -2.25 -21.43
C GLU A 206 -0.30 -1.21 -20.47
N PRO A 207 0.02 0.09 -20.63
CA PRO A 207 -0.57 1.12 -19.79
C PRO A 207 -2.07 1.20 -20.04
N THR A 208 -2.86 0.73 -19.08
CA THR A 208 -4.28 1.06 -19.01
C THR A 208 -4.39 2.51 -18.55
N PHE A 209 -4.54 3.44 -19.50
CA PHE A 209 -4.88 4.81 -19.17
C PHE A 209 -6.31 4.84 -18.64
N TYR A 210 -6.45 4.84 -17.31
CA TYR A 210 -7.70 5.26 -16.68
C TYR A 210 -7.81 6.76 -16.92
N ALA A 211 -8.60 7.15 -17.92
CA ALA A 211 -9.06 8.52 -18.00
C ALA A 211 -9.81 8.81 -16.69
N PRO A 212 -9.46 9.88 -15.96
CA PRO A 212 -10.30 10.29 -14.84
C PRO A 212 -11.71 10.50 -15.39
N ASN A 213 -12.70 9.82 -14.80
CA ASN A 213 -14.09 10.09 -15.13
C ASN A 213 -14.30 11.59 -14.93
N GLU A 214 -14.59 12.30 -16.02
CA GLU A 214 -15.04 13.68 -15.96
C GLU A 214 -16.29 13.68 -15.08
N ALA A 215 -16.20 14.33 -13.92
CA ALA A 215 -17.33 14.50 -13.04
C ALA A 215 -18.37 15.38 -13.75
N GLU A 216 -19.59 14.85 -13.92
CA GLU A 216 -20.81 15.64 -14.18
C GLU A 216 -21.22 16.44 -12.94
#